data_AF-A0A7Y2D7M9-F1
#
_entry.id   AF-A0A7Y2D7M9-F1
#
_cell.length_a   1.000
_cell.length_b   1.000
_cell.length_c   1.000
_cell.angle_alpha   90.00
_cell.angle_beta   90.00
_cell.angle_gamma   90.00
#
_symmetry.space_group_name_H-M   'P 1'
#
loop_
_entity.id
_entity.type
_entity.pdbx_description
1 polymer ?
#
loop_
_entity_poly.entity_id
_entity_poly.type
_entity_poly.pdbx_seq_one_letter_code
_entity_poly.pdbx_strand_id
1 'polypeptide(L)'
;AQQRRAQQRNNDRRAQQRRAQQRNNNRRAQQRRAQQRNNDRRAQQRRAQQRNNDRRAQQRRAQQRRDNRRQADRRRDQRRRTDRREARRREYRRYNRQQQRRLRQQRYNNYQRQFRDRQNRWERRQRQLRRQNRLRRLRYQQRYYNRLQRDRLRLQQGRYYNSLVNNYRYNRGGNYYYTSSYGASMLRRAVNDGYAQGYDAGQADRYDEWDYDYQNSYGYQDASYGYNNYYVGLSEYQYYFREGFRRGYEDGYYGRRDYGRYSNGRRSLLGSILKGILYISLY
;
A
#
# COMPACT_ATOMS: atom_id res chain seq x y z
N ALA A 1 -102.74 -16.93 68.13
CA ALA A 1 -101.85 -17.97 67.57
C ALA A 1 -101.80 -18.05 66.03
N GLN A 2 -102.55 -17.25 65.25
CA GLN A 2 -102.59 -17.39 63.77
C GLN A 2 -101.54 -16.57 62.97
N GLN A 3 -100.98 -15.49 63.50
CA GLN A 3 -100.04 -14.64 62.74
C GLN A 3 -98.62 -15.24 62.55
N ARG A 4 -98.13 -16.12 63.44
CA ARG A 4 -96.75 -16.65 63.37
C ARG A 4 -96.53 -17.75 62.31
N ARG A 5 -97.57 -18.52 61.93
CA ARG A 5 -97.46 -19.59 60.91
C ARG A 5 -97.42 -19.07 59.47
N ALA A 6 -98.05 -17.92 59.19
CA ALA A 6 -98.05 -17.32 57.86
C ALA A 6 -96.70 -16.70 57.49
N GLN A 7 -95.98 -16.13 58.46
CA GLN A 7 -94.67 -15.51 58.22
C GLN A 7 -93.54 -16.52 57.98
N GLN A 8 -93.57 -17.70 58.62
CA GLN A 8 -92.56 -18.75 58.41
C GLN A 8 -92.61 -19.36 57.00
N ARG A 9 -93.80 -19.70 56.49
CA ARG A 9 -93.96 -20.29 55.14
C ARG A 9 -93.54 -19.35 54.01
N ASN A 10 -93.71 -18.04 54.19
CA ASN A 10 -93.34 -17.06 53.18
C ASN A 10 -91.82 -16.82 53.13
N ASN A 11 -91.14 -16.94 54.27
CA ASN A 11 -89.68 -16.86 54.32
C ASN A 11 -89.01 -18.11 53.73
N ASP A 12 -89.57 -19.31 53.93
CA ASP A 12 -88.98 -20.55 53.40
C ASP A 12 -89.10 -20.68 51.87
N ARG A 13 -90.23 -20.25 51.28
CA ARG A 13 -90.39 -20.23 49.81
C ARG A 13 -89.45 -19.25 49.13
N ARG A 14 -89.26 -18.05 49.70
CA ARG A 14 -88.30 -17.05 49.19
C ARG A 14 -86.85 -17.54 49.34
N ALA A 15 -86.52 -18.28 50.39
CA ALA A 15 -85.20 -18.86 50.58
C ALA A 15 -84.88 -19.97 49.58
N GLN A 16 -85.86 -20.83 49.23
CA GLN A 16 -85.66 -21.92 48.27
C GLN A 16 -85.57 -21.44 46.81
N GLN A 17 -86.40 -20.48 46.39
CA GLN A 17 -86.32 -19.92 45.03
C GLN A 17 -84.98 -19.19 44.79
N ARG A 18 -84.49 -18.44 45.77
CA ARG A 18 -83.18 -17.77 45.67
C ARG A 18 -82.02 -18.77 45.55
N ARG A 19 -82.07 -19.91 46.25
CA ARG A 19 -81.03 -20.96 46.18
C ARG A 19 -81.02 -21.72 44.85
N ALA A 20 -82.18 -21.96 44.25
CA ALA A 20 -82.28 -22.64 42.95
C ALA A 20 -81.77 -21.76 41.80
N GLN A 21 -82.15 -20.48 41.78
CA GLN A 21 -81.66 -19.52 40.77
C GLN A 21 -80.15 -19.26 40.92
N GLN A 22 -79.62 -19.19 42.14
CA GLN A 22 -78.18 -19.05 42.36
C GLN A 22 -77.37 -20.28 41.89
N ARG A 23 -77.88 -21.51 42.05
CA ARG A 23 -77.15 -22.72 41.60
C ARG A 23 -77.10 -22.86 40.08
N ASN A 24 -78.17 -22.52 39.39
CA ASN A 24 -78.21 -22.68 37.93
C ASN A 24 -77.38 -21.61 37.21
N ASN A 25 -77.39 -20.37 37.71
CA ASN A 25 -76.50 -19.33 37.22
C ASN A 25 -75.02 -19.64 37.50
N ASN A 26 -74.69 -20.26 38.64
CA ASN A 26 -73.31 -20.66 38.93
C ASN A 26 -72.78 -21.79 38.04
N ARG A 27 -73.60 -22.79 37.67
CA ARG A 27 -73.12 -23.92 36.85
C ARG A 27 -72.86 -23.56 35.39
N ARG A 28 -73.76 -22.81 34.76
CA ARG A 28 -73.55 -22.36 33.36
C ARG A 28 -72.42 -21.34 33.24
N ALA A 29 -72.22 -20.49 34.25
CA ALA A 29 -71.07 -19.58 34.30
C ALA A 29 -69.74 -20.33 34.47
N GLN A 30 -69.71 -21.45 35.19
CA GLN A 30 -68.48 -22.23 35.41
C GLN A 30 -68.06 -23.06 34.18
N GLN A 31 -69.00 -23.69 33.46
CA GLN A 31 -68.64 -24.52 32.31
C GLN A 31 -68.16 -23.71 31.10
N ARG A 32 -68.80 -22.58 30.76
CA ARG A 32 -68.32 -21.71 29.68
C ARG A 32 -66.95 -21.10 29.99
N ARG A 33 -66.67 -20.77 31.25
CA ARG A 33 -65.36 -20.25 31.67
C ARG A 33 -64.25 -21.29 31.64
N ALA A 34 -64.54 -22.57 31.85
CA ALA A 34 -63.52 -23.61 31.85
C ALA A 34 -63.04 -23.97 30.43
N GLN A 35 -63.95 -24.07 29.46
CA GLN A 35 -63.59 -24.47 28.09
C GLN A 35 -62.89 -23.34 27.30
N GLN A 36 -63.34 -22.09 27.42
CA GLN A 36 -62.62 -20.96 26.79
C GLN A 36 -61.20 -20.81 27.35
N ARG A 37 -61.00 -20.99 28.66
CA ARG A 37 -59.68 -20.80 29.28
C ARG A 37 -58.63 -21.82 28.85
N ASN A 38 -59.01 -23.04 28.51
CA ASN A 38 -58.04 -24.08 28.17
C ASN A 38 -57.59 -24.05 26.70
N ASN A 39 -58.50 -23.78 25.77
CA ASN A 39 -58.12 -23.67 24.35
C ASN A 39 -57.34 -22.39 24.08
N ASP A 40 -57.70 -21.27 24.72
CA ASP A 40 -56.96 -20.01 24.56
C ASP A 40 -55.54 -20.12 25.13
N ARG A 41 -55.35 -20.78 26.28
CA ARG A 41 -54.01 -20.90 26.90
C ARG A 41 -53.03 -21.75 26.10
N ARG A 42 -53.46 -22.89 25.55
CA ARG A 42 -52.54 -23.79 24.82
C ARG A 42 -52.18 -23.24 23.43
N ALA A 43 -53.13 -22.65 22.72
CA ALA A 43 -52.86 -22.04 21.43
C ALA A 43 -51.98 -20.77 21.57
N GLN A 44 -52.18 -19.98 22.64
CA GLN A 44 -51.35 -18.81 22.90
C GLN A 44 -49.92 -19.19 23.30
N GLN A 45 -49.70 -20.22 24.14
CA GLN A 45 -48.35 -20.57 24.57
C GLN A 45 -47.46 -21.11 23.45
N ARG A 46 -47.96 -21.99 22.58
CA ARG A 46 -47.14 -22.55 21.48
C ARG A 46 -46.82 -21.51 20.42
N ARG A 47 -47.80 -20.67 20.06
CA ARG A 47 -47.58 -19.55 19.11
C ARG A 47 -46.63 -18.50 19.68
N ALA A 48 -46.66 -18.25 21.00
CA ALA A 48 -45.74 -17.31 21.63
C ALA A 48 -44.29 -17.81 21.63
N GLN A 49 -44.06 -19.10 21.91
CA GLN A 49 -42.71 -19.65 22.01
C GLN A 49 -42.00 -19.77 20.65
N GLN A 50 -42.67 -20.26 19.61
CA GLN A 50 -42.09 -20.31 18.26
C GLN A 50 -41.80 -18.91 17.72
N ARG A 51 -42.75 -17.97 17.88
CA ARG A 51 -42.53 -16.58 17.47
C ARG A 51 -41.34 -15.93 18.18
N ASN A 52 -41.09 -16.25 19.46
CA ASN A 52 -39.95 -15.70 20.18
C ASN A 52 -38.60 -16.28 19.72
N ASN A 53 -38.53 -17.57 19.45
CA ASN A 53 -37.28 -18.19 19.00
C ASN A 53 -36.92 -17.77 17.57
N ASP A 54 -37.89 -17.72 16.66
CA ASP A 54 -37.67 -17.28 15.28
C ASP A 54 -37.27 -15.79 15.24
N ARG A 55 -37.93 -14.95 16.06
CA ARG A 55 -37.52 -13.55 16.21
C ARG A 55 -36.11 -13.40 16.73
N ARG A 56 -35.70 -14.18 17.74
CA ARG A 56 -34.32 -14.14 18.28
C ARG A 56 -33.27 -14.59 17.26
N ALA A 57 -33.53 -15.66 16.53
CA ALA A 57 -32.60 -16.16 15.52
C ALA A 57 -32.46 -15.20 14.33
N GLN A 58 -33.58 -14.63 13.86
CA GLN A 58 -33.59 -13.62 12.80
C GLN A 58 -32.89 -12.33 13.25
N GLN A 59 -33.12 -11.89 14.50
CA GLN A 59 -32.43 -10.72 15.06
C GLN A 59 -30.91 -10.92 15.13
N ARG A 60 -30.44 -12.08 15.60
CA ARG A 60 -28.99 -12.37 15.68
C ARG A 60 -28.32 -12.39 14.30
N ARG A 61 -28.94 -13.01 13.30
CA ARG A 61 -28.42 -13.04 11.92
C ARG A 61 -28.44 -11.65 11.28
N ALA A 62 -29.48 -10.86 11.53
CA ALA A 62 -29.55 -9.48 11.06
C ALA A 62 -28.49 -8.59 11.72
N GLN A 63 -28.20 -8.78 13.01
CA GLN A 63 -27.14 -8.07 13.73
C GLN A 63 -25.76 -8.41 13.17
N GLN A 64 -25.41 -9.69 13.01
CA GLN A 64 -24.12 -10.08 12.43
C GLN A 64 -23.93 -9.55 11.00
N ARG A 65 -24.97 -9.57 10.16
CA ARG A 65 -24.90 -8.99 8.81
C ARG A 65 -24.73 -7.48 8.84
N ARG A 66 -25.39 -6.78 9.77
CA ARG A 66 -25.24 -5.34 9.97
C ARG A 66 -23.85 -4.99 10.47
N ASP A 67 -23.28 -5.77 11.39
CA ASP A 67 -21.96 -5.52 11.95
C ASP A 67 -20.87 -5.79 10.91
N ASN A 68 -20.95 -6.88 10.14
CA ASN A 68 -20.04 -7.12 9.02
C ASN A 68 -20.13 -6.03 7.94
N ARG A 69 -21.34 -5.56 7.59
CA ARG A 69 -21.50 -4.43 6.67
C ARG A 69 -20.93 -3.14 7.26
N ARG A 70 -21.20 -2.82 8.53
CA ARG A 70 -20.63 -1.65 9.22
C ARG A 70 -19.11 -1.72 9.30
N GLN A 71 -18.53 -2.90 9.48
CA GLN A 71 -17.09 -3.07 9.52
C GLN A 71 -16.47 -2.92 8.12
N ALA A 72 -17.11 -3.45 7.08
CA ALA A 72 -16.72 -3.24 5.69
C ALA A 72 -16.85 -1.76 5.28
N ASP A 73 -17.96 -1.10 5.65
CA ASP A 73 -18.20 0.32 5.39
C ASP A 73 -17.21 1.19 6.17
N ARG A 74 -16.90 0.89 7.43
CA ARG A 74 -15.84 1.58 8.18
C ARG A 74 -14.46 1.41 7.55
N ARG A 75 -14.12 0.22 7.05
CA ARG A 75 -12.86 -0.02 6.31
C ARG A 75 -12.84 0.75 4.99
N ARG A 76 -13.97 0.82 4.28
CA ARG A 76 -14.12 1.57 3.03
C ARG A 76 -14.08 3.09 3.26
N ASP A 77 -14.68 3.58 4.34
CA ASP A 77 -14.63 4.98 4.76
C ASP A 77 -13.28 5.38 5.32
N GLN A 78 -12.56 4.48 6.01
CA GLN A 78 -11.16 4.70 6.36
C GLN A 78 -10.33 4.85 5.09
N ARG A 79 -10.44 3.94 4.11
CA ARG A 79 -9.75 4.10 2.81
C ARG A 79 -10.12 5.41 2.11
N ARG A 80 -11.41 5.74 2.00
CA ARG A 80 -11.88 6.99 1.38
C ARG A 80 -11.43 8.25 2.14
N ARG A 81 -11.27 8.19 3.47
CA ARG A 81 -10.71 9.28 4.27
C ARG A 81 -9.19 9.37 4.08
N THR A 82 -8.48 8.25 3.94
CA THR A 82 -7.05 8.25 3.58
C THR A 82 -6.85 8.83 2.19
N ASP A 83 -7.65 8.43 1.21
CA ASP A 83 -7.63 8.95 -0.17
C ASP A 83 -8.04 10.44 -0.22
N ARG A 84 -9.02 10.89 0.58
CA ARG A 84 -9.36 12.32 0.72
C ARG A 84 -8.30 13.11 1.49
N ARG A 85 -7.55 12.49 2.40
CA ARG A 85 -6.39 13.10 3.10
C ARG A 85 -5.18 13.16 2.16
N GLU A 86 -5.04 12.23 1.23
CA GLU A 86 -4.10 12.26 0.10
C GLU A 86 -4.50 13.35 -0.91
N ALA A 87 -5.79 13.48 -1.22
CA ALA A 87 -6.32 14.52 -2.10
C ALA A 87 -6.40 15.92 -1.44
N ARG A 88 -6.34 16.06 -0.11
CA ARG A 88 -6.12 17.35 0.58
C ARG A 88 -4.64 17.63 0.83
N ARG A 89 -3.79 16.61 0.88
CA ARG A 89 -2.31 16.71 0.73
C ARG A 89 -1.87 16.87 -0.74
N ARG A 90 -2.77 17.38 -1.59
CA ARG A 90 -2.49 18.36 -2.67
C ARG A 90 -1.73 19.61 -2.15
N GLU A 91 -0.81 19.43 -1.22
CA GLU A 91 0.21 20.40 -0.86
C GLU A 91 1.28 20.23 -1.94
N TYR A 92 1.07 20.90 -3.07
CA TYR A 92 2.18 21.20 -3.98
C TYR A 92 3.28 21.83 -3.13
N ARG A 93 4.27 21.03 -2.72
CA ARG A 93 5.57 21.56 -2.34
C ARG A 93 6.22 22.08 -3.61
N ARG A 94 5.70 23.21 -4.09
CA ARG A 94 6.56 24.26 -4.60
C ARG A 94 7.43 24.59 -3.41
N TYR A 95 8.51 23.82 -3.23
CA TYR A 95 9.46 24.04 -2.17
C TYR A 95 9.76 25.53 -2.20
N ASN A 96 9.53 26.24 -1.10
CA ASN A 96 9.89 27.65 -1.06
C ASN A 96 11.39 27.75 -1.42
N ARG A 97 11.81 28.82 -2.08
CA ARG A 97 13.18 29.04 -2.56
C ARG A 97 14.23 28.70 -1.50
N GLN A 98 13.96 28.98 -0.23
CA GLN A 98 14.82 28.62 0.89
C GLN A 98 14.90 27.11 1.14
N GLN A 99 13.78 26.39 1.09
CA GLN A 99 13.75 24.93 1.22
C GLN A 99 14.47 24.24 0.05
N GLN A 100 14.30 24.74 -1.19
CA GLN A 100 15.04 24.22 -2.35
C GLN A 100 16.55 24.40 -2.18
N ARG A 101 16.99 25.57 -1.72
CA ARG A 101 18.41 25.85 -1.43
C ARG A 101 18.96 24.91 -0.36
N ARG A 102 18.23 24.70 0.75
CA ARG A 102 18.61 23.77 1.82
C ARG A 102 18.71 22.34 1.31
N LEU A 103 17.70 21.86 0.58
CA LEU A 103 17.68 20.52 0.00
C LEU A 103 18.84 20.30 -0.98
N ARG A 104 19.15 21.30 -1.80
CA ARG A 104 20.31 21.28 -2.71
C ARG A 104 21.60 21.14 -1.93
N GLN A 105 21.81 21.97 -0.91
CA GLN A 105 23.02 21.93 -0.08
C GLN A 105 23.18 20.56 0.60
N GLN A 106 22.09 20.00 1.12
CA GLN A 106 22.08 18.65 1.69
C GLN A 106 22.48 17.59 0.67
N ARG A 107 21.93 17.63 -0.55
CA ARG A 107 22.25 16.69 -1.63
C ARG A 107 23.70 16.83 -2.10
N TYR A 108 24.19 18.05 -2.25
CA TYR A 108 25.60 18.34 -2.57
C TYR A 108 26.52 17.77 -1.49
N ASN A 109 26.28 18.09 -0.22
CA ASN A 109 27.09 17.61 0.90
C ASN A 109 27.05 16.07 1.02
N ASN A 110 25.90 15.45 0.77
CA ASN A 110 25.77 13.99 0.73
C ASN A 110 26.62 13.40 -0.41
N TYR A 111 26.51 13.93 -1.62
CA TYR A 111 27.30 13.49 -2.78
C TYR A 111 28.81 13.63 -2.52
N GLN A 112 29.26 14.78 -1.99
CA GLN A 112 30.68 15.02 -1.70
C GLN A 112 31.23 14.03 -0.67
N ARG A 113 30.47 13.75 0.41
CA ARG A 113 30.88 12.75 1.41
C ARG A 113 31.07 11.38 0.78
N GLN A 114 30.05 10.87 0.08
CA GLN A 114 30.13 9.56 -0.57
C GLN A 114 31.25 9.50 -1.62
N PHE A 115 31.52 10.60 -2.34
CA PHE A 115 32.58 10.65 -3.35
C PHE A 115 33.97 10.42 -2.72
N ARG A 116 34.27 11.07 -1.59
CA ARG A 116 35.55 10.89 -0.87
C ARG A 116 35.76 9.44 -0.45
N ASP A 117 34.73 8.81 0.14
CA ASP A 117 34.79 7.41 0.57
C ASP A 117 35.03 6.44 -0.60
N ARG A 118 34.57 6.79 -1.80
CA ARG A 118 34.72 5.98 -3.01
C ARG A 118 36.08 6.14 -3.67
N GLN A 119 36.71 7.31 -3.56
CA GLN A 119 38.05 7.55 -4.07
C GLN A 119 39.07 6.61 -3.38
N ASN A 120 39.03 6.51 -2.06
CA ASN A 120 39.90 5.62 -1.29
C ASN A 120 39.69 4.12 -1.63
N ARG A 121 38.46 3.74 -2.00
CA ARG A 121 38.15 2.36 -2.44
C ARG A 121 38.61 2.10 -3.87
N TRP A 122 38.53 3.11 -4.74
CA TRP A 122 38.94 3.02 -6.14
C TRP A 122 40.44 2.70 -6.27
N GLU A 123 41.31 3.41 -5.55
CA GLU A 123 42.76 3.21 -5.63
C GLU A 123 43.19 1.79 -5.22
N ARG A 124 42.63 1.31 -4.10
CA ARG A 124 42.87 -0.06 -3.61
C ARG A 124 42.43 -1.10 -4.66
N ARG A 125 41.25 -0.92 -5.24
CA ARG A 125 40.71 -1.84 -6.24
C ARG A 125 41.49 -1.83 -7.55
N GLN A 126 41.99 -0.68 -8.01
CA GLN A 126 42.86 -0.60 -9.19
C GLN A 126 44.13 -1.45 -9.01
N ARG A 127 44.78 -1.38 -7.84
CA ARG A 127 45.96 -2.20 -7.54
C ARG A 127 45.64 -3.68 -7.53
N GLN A 128 44.50 -4.07 -6.94
CA GLN A 128 44.04 -5.45 -6.93
C GLN A 128 43.81 -6.00 -8.34
N LEU A 129 43.08 -5.26 -9.19
CA LEU A 129 42.80 -5.70 -10.56
C LEU A 129 44.07 -5.84 -11.41
N ARG A 130 45.06 -4.98 -11.20
CA ARG A 130 46.38 -5.11 -11.84
C ARG A 130 47.10 -6.39 -11.42
N ARG A 131 47.12 -6.70 -10.11
CA ARG A 131 47.74 -7.94 -9.59
C ARG A 131 47.05 -9.20 -10.11
N GLN A 132 45.73 -9.15 -10.28
CA GLN A 132 44.93 -10.25 -10.82
C GLN A 132 44.94 -10.31 -12.36
N ASN A 133 45.72 -9.47 -13.05
CA ASN A 133 45.73 -9.35 -14.52
C ASN A 133 44.35 -9.13 -15.17
N ARG A 134 43.41 -8.51 -14.44
CA ARG A 134 42.04 -8.24 -14.90
C ARG A 134 41.98 -6.98 -15.75
N LEU A 135 42.57 -7.04 -16.94
CA LEU A 135 42.86 -5.87 -17.78
C LEU A 135 41.58 -5.21 -18.32
N ARG A 136 40.55 -5.98 -18.72
CA ARG A 136 39.31 -5.39 -19.24
C ARG A 136 38.53 -4.73 -18.13
N ARG A 137 38.45 -5.36 -16.96
CA ARG A 137 37.83 -4.80 -15.76
C ARG A 137 38.53 -3.52 -15.31
N LEU A 138 39.87 -3.50 -15.35
CA LEU A 138 40.68 -2.34 -15.02
C LEU A 138 40.35 -1.16 -15.95
N ARG A 139 40.36 -1.38 -17.27
CA ARG A 139 40.03 -0.35 -18.28
C ARG A 139 38.61 0.17 -18.11
N TYR A 140 37.63 -0.72 -17.90
CA TYR A 140 36.26 -0.34 -17.59
C TYR A 140 36.19 0.59 -16.37
N GLN A 141 36.81 0.18 -15.26
CA GLN A 141 36.77 0.94 -14.01
C GLN A 141 37.44 2.31 -14.14
N GLN A 142 38.51 2.42 -14.94
CA GLN A 142 39.15 3.71 -15.25
C GLN A 142 38.21 4.63 -16.03
N ARG A 143 37.55 4.13 -17.08
CA ARG A 143 36.57 4.93 -17.84
C ARG A 143 35.41 5.40 -16.97
N TYR A 144 34.89 4.52 -16.13
CA TYR A 144 33.81 4.83 -15.20
C TYR A 144 34.23 5.96 -14.23
N TYR A 145 35.40 5.82 -13.60
CA TYR A 145 35.91 6.80 -12.64
C TYR A 145 36.25 8.15 -13.29
N ASN A 146 36.83 8.15 -14.49
CA ASN A 146 37.09 9.38 -15.25
C ASN A 146 35.80 10.15 -15.53
N ARG A 147 34.69 9.44 -15.81
CA ARG A 147 33.40 10.08 -15.96
C ARG A 147 32.90 10.68 -14.63
N LEU A 148 33.04 9.97 -13.52
CA LEU A 148 32.66 10.50 -12.20
C LEU A 148 33.40 11.80 -11.86
N GLN A 149 34.69 11.91 -12.19
CA GLN A 149 35.47 13.15 -11.98
C GLN A 149 34.87 14.32 -12.79
N ARG A 150 34.52 14.08 -14.05
CA ARG A 150 33.87 15.10 -14.90
C ARG A 150 32.49 15.49 -14.36
N ASP A 151 31.72 14.51 -13.90
CA ASP A 151 30.41 14.75 -13.29
C ASP A 151 30.52 15.58 -12.01
N ARG A 152 31.55 15.35 -11.18
CA ARG A 152 31.83 16.15 -9.99
C ARG A 152 32.11 17.61 -10.34
N LEU A 153 32.95 17.89 -11.34
CA LEU A 153 33.25 19.26 -11.77
C LEU A 153 31.98 19.96 -12.31
N ARG A 154 31.21 19.26 -13.14
CA ARG A 154 29.92 19.76 -13.64
C ARG A 154 28.93 20.06 -12.51
N LEU A 155 28.91 19.23 -11.47
CA LEU A 155 28.03 19.40 -10.31
C LEU A 155 28.43 20.58 -9.41
N GLN A 156 29.71 20.94 -9.39
CA GLN A 156 30.21 22.13 -8.70
C GLN A 156 29.81 23.43 -9.44
N GLN A 157 29.80 23.39 -10.78
CA GLN A 157 29.48 24.54 -11.64
C GLN A 157 27.99 24.61 -12.06
N GLY A 158 27.22 23.56 -11.78
CA GLY A 158 25.86 23.40 -12.29
C GLY A 158 24.87 24.42 -11.74
N ARG A 159 24.13 25.08 -12.64
CA ARG A 159 23.04 25.99 -12.29
C ARG A 159 21.76 25.19 -12.01
N TYR A 160 21.12 25.46 -10.87
CA TYR A 160 19.85 24.83 -10.48
C TYR A 160 18.67 25.73 -10.86
N TYR A 161 17.64 25.16 -11.49
CA TYR A 161 16.42 25.89 -11.83
C TYR A 161 15.51 26.03 -10.60
N ASN A 162 15.19 27.27 -10.22
CA ASN A 162 14.44 27.59 -8.99
C ASN A 162 12.92 27.34 -9.11
N SER A 163 12.39 27.02 -10.29
CA SER A 163 10.95 26.89 -10.57
C SER A 163 10.55 25.48 -11.00
N LEU A 164 10.91 24.46 -10.22
CA LEU A 164 10.49 23.09 -10.51
C LEU A 164 9.09 22.83 -9.98
N VAL A 165 8.18 22.44 -10.88
CA VAL A 165 6.86 21.92 -10.53
C VAL A 165 6.98 20.40 -10.43
N ASN A 166 6.58 19.83 -9.29
CA ASN A 166 6.55 18.39 -9.09
C ASN A 166 5.27 17.80 -9.70
N ASN A 167 5.28 17.56 -11.01
CA ASN A 167 4.15 17.05 -11.80
C ASN A 167 4.28 15.57 -12.18
N TYR A 168 5.32 14.88 -11.72
CA TYR A 168 5.49 13.44 -11.91
C TYR A 168 5.37 12.71 -10.58
N ARG A 169 4.70 11.57 -10.61
CA ARG A 169 4.62 10.62 -9.49
C ARG A 169 5.27 9.30 -9.90
N TYR A 170 6.06 8.72 -9.00
CA TYR A 170 6.64 7.39 -9.19
C TYR A 170 6.49 6.52 -7.96
N ASN A 171 6.42 5.20 -8.16
CA ASN A 171 6.33 4.22 -7.08
C ASN A 171 7.69 3.57 -6.82
N ARG A 172 8.06 3.46 -5.54
CA ARG A 172 9.24 2.71 -5.09
C ARG A 172 8.91 2.00 -3.77
N GLY A 173 9.03 0.67 -3.77
CA GLY A 173 8.78 -0.14 -2.58
C GLY A 173 7.37 0.05 -2.00
N GLY A 174 6.36 0.22 -2.86
CA GLY A 174 4.97 0.44 -2.44
C GLY A 174 4.61 1.89 -2.09
N ASN A 175 5.60 2.78 -1.93
CA ASN A 175 5.37 4.19 -1.60
C ASN A 175 5.39 5.08 -2.85
N TYR A 176 4.55 6.11 -2.85
CA TYR A 176 4.53 7.12 -3.90
C TYR A 176 5.43 8.31 -3.56
N TYR A 177 6.21 8.73 -4.55
CA TYR A 177 7.11 9.86 -4.50
C TYR A 177 6.83 10.80 -5.66
N TYR A 178 7.22 12.06 -5.51
CA TYR A 178 6.92 13.11 -6.49
C TYR A 178 8.19 13.82 -6.93
N THR A 179 8.23 14.19 -8.21
CA THR A 179 9.36 14.91 -8.80
C THR A 179 8.92 15.73 -10.00
N SER A 180 9.81 16.57 -10.52
CA SER A 180 9.57 17.36 -11.72
C SER A 180 9.80 16.55 -13.00
N SER A 181 9.43 17.11 -14.15
CA SER A 181 9.82 16.57 -15.46
C SER A 181 11.32 16.28 -15.57
N TYR A 182 12.16 17.18 -15.07
CA TYR A 182 13.61 17.00 -15.03
C TYR A 182 14.04 15.83 -14.15
N GLY A 183 13.40 15.67 -12.98
CA GLY A 183 13.64 14.53 -12.11
C GLY A 183 13.17 13.21 -12.71
N ALA A 184 12.02 13.19 -13.38
CA ALA A 184 11.53 12.02 -14.10
C ALA A 184 12.49 11.59 -15.22
N SER A 185 12.97 12.55 -16.02
CA SER A 185 14.00 12.32 -17.04
C SER A 185 15.33 11.89 -16.44
N MET A 186 15.69 12.39 -15.26
CA MET A 186 16.87 11.95 -14.52
C MET A 186 16.75 10.51 -14.04
N LEU A 187 15.61 10.08 -13.53
CA LEU A 187 15.37 8.69 -13.13
C LEU A 187 15.40 7.73 -14.32
N ARG A 188 14.76 8.11 -15.45
CA ARG A 188 14.84 7.32 -16.70
C ARG A 188 16.27 7.19 -17.20
N ARG A 189 17.06 8.28 -17.12
CA ARG A 189 18.49 8.24 -17.43
C ARG A 189 19.25 7.34 -16.47
N ALA A 190 18.96 7.39 -15.16
CA ALA A 190 19.60 6.52 -14.17
C ALA A 190 19.50 5.04 -14.56
N VAL A 191 18.30 4.57 -14.90
CA VAL A 191 18.11 3.16 -15.31
C VAL A 191 18.89 2.85 -16.59
N ASN A 192 18.83 3.72 -17.60
CA ASN A 192 19.53 3.48 -18.87
C ASN A 192 21.06 3.56 -18.77
N ASP A 193 21.57 4.52 -18.00
CA ASP A 193 23.00 4.67 -17.70
C ASP A 193 23.49 3.45 -16.90
N GLY A 194 22.68 3.00 -15.93
CA GLY A 194 22.87 1.74 -15.22
C GLY A 194 23.03 0.57 -16.16
N TYR A 195 22.04 0.36 -17.04
CA TYR A 195 22.07 -0.72 -18.03
C TYR A 195 23.32 -0.68 -18.92
N ALA A 196 23.66 0.50 -19.47
CA ALA A 196 24.85 0.64 -20.30
C ALA A 196 26.14 0.29 -19.54
N GLN A 197 26.29 0.80 -18.31
CA GLN A 197 27.47 0.54 -17.49
C GLN A 197 27.53 -0.90 -16.97
N GLY A 198 26.37 -1.52 -16.72
CA GLY A 198 26.26 -2.94 -16.40
C GLY A 198 26.75 -3.80 -17.56
N TYR A 199 26.27 -3.52 -18.77
CA TYR A 199 26.67 -4.24 -19.98
C TYR A 199 28.18 -4.19 -20.21
N ASP A 200 28.77 -3.00 -20.12
CA ASP A 200 30.22 -2.86 -20.28
C ASP A 200 31.01 -3.61 -19.18
N ALA A 201 30.47 -3.66 -17.96
CA ALA A 201 31.06 -4.39 -16.84
C ALA A 201 30.97 -5.92 -17.01
N GLY A 202 29.82 -6.43 -17.43
CA GLY A 202 29.58 -7.85 -17.68
C GLY A 202 30.42 -8.37 -18.84
N GLN A 203 30.51 -7.60 -19.93
CA GLN A 203 31.43 -7.89 -21.03
C GLN A 203 32.88 -7.95 -20.55
N ALA A 204 33.31 -6.97 -19.75
CA ALA A 204 34.68 -6.96 -19.23
C ALA A 204 34.99 -8.20 -18.37
N ASP A 205 34.04 -8.62 -17.51
CA ASP A 205 34.21 -9.83 -16.69
C ASP A 205 34.24 -11.09 -17.55
N ARG A 206 33.37 -11.19 -18.56
CA ARG A 206 33.40 -12.28 -19.55
C ARG A 206 34.74 -12.39 -20.28
N TYR A 207 35.29 -11.27 -20.75
CA TYR A 207 36.57 -11.25 -21.46
C TYR A 207 37.76 -11.58 -20.56
N ASP A 208 37.68 -11.23 -19.27
CA ASP A 208 38.70 -11.58 -18.27
C ASP A 208 38.45 -12.99 -17.68
N GLU A 209 37.53 -13.79 -18.26
CA GLU A 209 37.12 -15.13 -17.80
C GLU A 209 36.73 -15.20 -16.31
N TRP A 210 36.15 -14.11 -15.80
CA TRP A 210 35.74 -14.00 -14.41
C TRP A 210 34.31 -14.49 -14.23
N ASP A 211 34.01 -15.03 -13.04
CA ASP A 211 32.66 -15.46 -12.68
C ASP A 211 31.64 -14.32 -12.73
N TYR A 212 30.38 -14.70 -12.96
CA TYR A 212 29.25 -13.78 -12.91
C TYR A 212 29.13 -13.15 -11.52
N ASP A 213 29.42 -11.86 -11.41
CA ASP A 213 29.34 -11.12 -10.15
C ASP A 213 29.17 -9.62 -10.37
N TYR A 214 27.93 -9.22 -10.65
CA TYR A 214 27.60 -7.81 -10.82
C TYR A 214 27.70 -7.02 -9.50
N GLN A 215 27.48 -7.68 -8.35
CA GLN A 215 27.42 -7.03 -7.04
C GLN A 215 28.78 -6.49 -6.62
N ASN A 216 29.85 -7.20 -6.97
CA ASN A 216 31.21 -6.75 -6.76
C ASN A 216 31.72 -5.77 -7.82
N SER A 217 30.93 -5.39 -8.81
CA SER A 217 31.33 -4.35 -9.75
C SER A 217 31.40 -2.97 -9.10
N TYR A 218 32.47 -2.23 -9.37
CA TYR A 218 32.63 -0.86 -8.89
C TYR A 218 31.45 0.02 -9.31
N GLY A 219 30.97 -0.13 -10.55
CA GLY A 219 29.84 0.64 -11.07
C GLY A 219 28.53 0.34 -10.32
N TYR A 220 28.30 -0.91 -9.93
CA TYR A 220 27.12 -1.29 -9.14
C TYR A 220 27.18 -0.76 -7.70
N GLN A 221 28.35 -0.86 -7.07
CA GLN A 221 28.57 -0.37 -5.70
C GLN A 221 28.42 1.15 -5.63
N ASP A 222 29.04 1.88 -6.57
CA ASP A 222 28.95 3.34 -6.65
C ASP A 222 27.57 3.84 -7.09
N ALA A 223 27.09 3.36 -8.24
CA ALA A 223 25.81 3.69 -8.87
C ALA A 223 25.52 5.18 -9.07
N SER A 224 26.54 6.04 -9.18
CA SER A 224 26.38 7.50 -9.31
C SER A 224 26.78 8.05 -10.68
N TYR A 225 27.19 7.20 -11.62
CA TYR A 225 27.54 7.59 -12.98
C TYR A 225 26.38 8.34 -13.65
N GLY A 226 26.63 9.55 -14.16
CA GLY A 226 25.62 10.36 -14.83
C GLY A 226 24.72 11.19 -13.89
N TYR A 227 24.88 11.06 -12.57
CA TYR A 227 24.14 11.86 -11.58
C TYR A 227 24.39 13.36 -11.79
N ASN A 228 23.33 14.14 -11.99
CA ASN A 228 23.40 15.60 -12.21
C ASN A 228 22.28 16.39 -11.55
N ASN A 229 22.55 17.69 -11.34
CA ASN A 229 21.60 18.76 -11.04
C ASN A 229 20.64 18.54 -9.85
N TYR A 230 20.88 17.53 -9.02
CA TYR A 230 20.18 17.29 -7.75
C TYR A 230 18.65 17.33 -7.85
N TYR A 231 18.02 16.92 -8.96
CA TYR A 231 16.55 16.92 -9.07
C TYR A 231 15.91 15.81 -8.23
N VAL A 232 16.59 14.66 -8.13
CA VAL A 232 16.24 13.56 -7.23
C VAL A 232 17.36 13.33 -6.22
N GLY A 233 17.04 12.68 -5.12
CA GLY A 233 18.04 12.24 -4.14
C GLY A 233 19.07 11.30 -4.79
N LEU A 234 20.30 11.31 -4.28
CA LEU A 234 21.35 10.41 -4.77
C LEU A 234 20.96 8.94 -4.54
N SER A 235 20.34 8.63 -3.41
CA SER A 235 19.79 7.31 -3.08
C SER A 235 18.77 6.80 -4.09
N GLU A 236 17.82 7.65 -4.48
CA GLU A 236 16.82 7.34 -5.50
C GLU A 236 17.48 7.06 -6.84
N TYR A 237 18.41 7.91 -7.25
CA TYR A 237 19.15 7.72 -8.50
C TYR A 237 19.92 6.40 -8.50
N GLN A 238 20.70 6.14 -7.44
CA GLN A 238 21.51 4.93 -7.29
C GLN A 238 20.65 3.65 -7.30
N TYR A 239 19.47 3.69 -6.69
CA TYR A 239 18.54 2.55 -6.73
C TYR A 239 18.16 2.18 -8.16
N TYR A 240 17.66 3.15 -8.93
CA TYR A 240 17.23 2.91 -10.32
C TYR A 240 18.41 2.62 -11.26
N PHE A 241 19.57 3.21 -11.00
CA PHE A 241 20.81 2.86 -11.68
C PHE A 241 21.17 1.39 -11.48
N ARG A 242 21.14 0.88 -10.24
CA ARG A 242 21.44 -0.52 -9.93
C ARG A 242 20.45 -1.49 -10.58
N GLU A 243 19.18 -1.12 -10.64
CA GLU A 243 18.16 -1.92 -11.35
C GLU A 243 18.49 -2.07 -12.84
N GLY A 244 18.88 -0.97 -13.50
CA GLY A 244 19.38 -1.04 -14.87
C GLY A 244 20.67 -1.85 -14.98
N PHE A 245 21.61 -1.60 -14.08
CA PHE A 245 22.94 -2.22 -14.07
C PHE A 245 22.89 -3.74 -14.00
N ARG A 246 22.09 -4.32 -13.09
CA ARG A 246 21.98 -5.77 -12.96
C ARG A 246 21.59 -6.43 -14.30
N ARG A 247 20.57 -5.88 -14.95
CA ARG A 247 20.06 -6.37 -16.25
C ARG A 247 21.07 -6.18 -17.37
N GLY A 248 21.72 -5.00 -17.39
CA GLY A 248 22.79 -4.73 -18.35
C GLY A 248 23.96 -5.69 -18.18
N TYR A 249 24.37 -5.94 -16.94
CA TYR A 249 25.44 -6.87 -16.63
C TYR A 249 25.12 -8.28 -17.10
N GLU A 250 23.90 -8.75 -16.89
CA GLU A 250 23.43 -10.05 -17.39
C GLU A 250 23.52 -10.15 -18.91
N ASP A 251 22.96 -9.17 -19.63
CA ASP A 251 23.06 -9.10 -21.09
C ASP A 251 24.53 -9.03 -21.55
N GLY A 252 25.35 -8.23 -20.88
CA GLY A 252 26.76 -8.07 -21.19
C GLY A 252 27.58 -9.33 -20.93
N TYR A 253 27.34 -10.02 -19.81
CA TYR A 253 28.09 -11.21 -19.42
C TYR A 253 27.78 -12.38 -20.35
N TYR A 254 26.50 -12.65 -20.62
CA TYR A 254 26.09 -13.73 -21.50
C TYR A 254 26.13 -13.37 -23.00
N GLY A 255 26.32 -12.10 -23.35
CA GLY A 255 26.26 -11.61 -24.74
C GLY A 255 24.84 -11.62 -25.32
N ARG A 256 23.83 -11.45 -24.47
CA ARG A 256 22.41 -11.45 -24.80
C ARG A 256 21.88 -10.02 -24.94
N ARG A 257 20.62 -9.90 -25.34
CA ARG A 257 19.89 -8.63 -25.51
C ARG A 257 18.48 -8.76 -24.96
N ASP A 258 18.33 -9.44 -23.83
CA ASP A 258 17.04 -9.81 -23.26
C ASP A 258 16.34 -8.58 -22.66
N TYR A 259 17.11 -7.62 -22.15
CA TYR A 259 16.57 -6.46 -21.45
C TYR A 259 16.72 -5.14 -22.21
N GLY A 260 17.66 -5.06 -23.15
CA GLY A 260 17.93 -3.81 -23.84
C GLY A 260 18.35 -3.92 -25.29
N ARG A 261 18.58 -2.75 -25.85
CA ARG A 261 18.90 -2.54 -27.26
C ARG A 261 20.06 -1.57 -27.41
N TYR A 262 20.72 -1.65 -28.56
CA TYR A 262 21.72 -0.70 -28.99
C TYR A 262 21.17 0.13 -30.14
N SER A 263 21.20 1.46 -29.99
CA SER A 263 20.72 2.38 -31.02
C SER A 263 21.47 3.71 -30.90
N ASN A 264 21.87 4.29 -32.04
CA ASN A 264 22.56 5.59 -32.11
C ASN A 264 23.79 5.68 -31.18
N GLY A 265 24.61 4.63 -31.17
CA GLY A 265 25.81 4.58 -30.33
C GLY A 265 25.56 4.39 -28.83
N ARG A 266 24.30 4.18 -28.40
CA ARG A 266 23.93 4.09 -26.98
C ARG A 266 23.15 2.82 -26.66
N ARG A 267 23.52 2.19 -25.54
CA ARG A 267 22.77 1.08 -24.92
C ARG A 267 21.66 1.63 -24.03
N SER A 268 20.46 1.07 -24.14
CA SER A 268 19.30 1.44 -23.33
C SER A 268 18.38 0.24 -23.13
N LEU A 269 17.58 0.26 -22.07
CA LEU A 269 16.56 -0.77 -21.85
C LEU A 269 15.43 -0.67 -22.87
N LEU A 270 14.79 -1.81 -23.12
CA LEU A 270 13.51 -1.86 -23.81
C LEU A 270 12.47 -1.07 -23.02
N GLY A 271 11.58 -0.38 -23.73
CA GLY A 271 10.59 0.52 -23.12
C GLY A 271 9.67 -0.17 -22.12
N SER A 272 9.28 -1.42 -22.40
CA SER A 272 8.47 -2.26 -21.51
C SER A 272 9.21 -2.58 -20.20
N ILE A 273 10.48 -2.98 -20.29
CA ILE A 273 11.35 -3.27 -19.13
C ILE A 273 11.59 -2.01 -18.31
N LEU A 274 11.87 -0.88 -18.95
CA LEU A 274 12.02 0.41 -18.28
C LEU A 274 10.75 0.78 -17.49
N LYS A 275 9.56 0.60 -18.08
CA LYS A 275 8.28 0.86 -17.41
C LYS A 275 8.03 -0.09 -16.24
N GLY A 276 8.47 -1.35 -16.34
CA GLY A 276 8.42 -2.34 -15.26
C GLY A 276 9.32 -2.00 -14.08
N ILE A 277 10.50 -1.41 -14.34
CA ILE A 277 11.45 -0.97 -13.29
C ILE A 277 11.01 0.36 -12.67
N LEU A 278 10.66 1.33 -13.51
CA LEU A 278 10.33 2.69 -13.13
C LEU A 278 8.91 3.01 -13.58
N TYR A 279 7.95 2.72 -12.71
CA TYR A 279 6.58 3.18 -12.88
C TYR A 279 6.49 4.67 -12.51
N ILE A 280 6.60 5.53 -13.53
CA ILE A 280 6.53 6.99 -13.40
C ILE A 280 5.52 7.56 -14.39
N SER A 281 4.58 8.37 -13.90
CA SER A 281 3.54 8.99 -14.73
C SER A 281 3.41 10.47 -14.39
N LEU A 282 2.85 11.24 -15.34
CA LEU A 282 2.31 12.56 -15.01
C LEU A 282 1.23 12.38 -13.93
N TYR A 283 1.19 13.31 -12.99
CA TYR A 283 0.21 13.41 -11.91
C TYR A 283 -0.54 14.73 -12.03
#